data_AF-A0A146FCK0-F1
#
_entry.id   AF-A0A146FCK0-F1
#
_cell.length_a   1.000
_cell.length_b   1.000
_cell.length_c   1.000
_cell.angle_alpha   90.00
_cell.angle_beta   90.00
_cell.angle_gamma   90.00
#
_symmetry.space_group_name_H-M   'P 1'
#
loop_
_entity.id
_entity.type
_entity.pdbx_description
1 polymer ?
#
loop_
_entity_poly.entity_id
_entity_poly.type
_entity_poly.pdbx_seq_one_letter_code
_entity_poly.pdbx_strand_id
1 'polypeptide(L)' 'MVSPEDIVLENTELAIADMKRQLDHIEDQEGRLLDLWSCRFNSGLFGVEWARSREILEKSGLDVTVVTPADD' A
#
# COMPACT_ATOMS: atom_id res chain seq x y z
N MET A 1 6.88 15.98 14.35
CA MET A 1 6.06 15.01 15.10
C MET A 1 5.44 14.10 14.07
N VAL A 2 5.62 12.78 14.23
CA VAL A 2 5.05 11.78 13.34
C VAL A 2 3.64 11.45 13.84
N SER A 3 2.68 11.20 12.95
CA SER A 3 1.32 10.81 13.34
C SER A 3 1.34 9.50 14.14
N PRO A 4 0.43 9.33 15.11
CA PRO A 4 0.23 8.05 15.79
C PRO A 4 -0.02 6.89 14.81
N GLU A 5 0.43 5.68 15.17
CA GLU A 5 0.35 4.48 14.32
C GLU A 5 -1.08 4.17 13.86
N ASP A 6 -2.07 4.29 14.75
CA ASP A 6 -3.49 4.08 14.47
C ASP A 6 -4.00 5.05 13.38
N ILE A 7 -3.60 6.32 13.47
CA ILE A 7 -3.93 7.33 12.46
C ILE A 7 -3.22 7.05 11.12
N VAL A 8 -1.98 6.55 11.14
CA VAL A 8 -1.26 6.15 9.92
C VAL A 8 -1.99 4.98 9.25
N LEU A 9 -2.39 3.96 10.03
CA LEU A 9 -3.08 2.79 9.52
C LEU A 9 -4.48 3.13 8.99
N GLU A 10 -5.29 3.91 9.71
CA GLU A 10 -6.63 4.33 9.26
C GLU A 10 -6.55 5.09 7.93
N ASN A 11 -5.63 6.05 7.82
CA ASN A 11 -5.43 6.79 6.57
C ASN A 11 -4.91 5.89 5.43
N THR A 12 -4.07 4.91 5.76
CA THR A 12 -3.56 3.94 4.79
C THR A 12 -4.70 3.08 4.23
N GLU A 13 -5.63 2.61 5.07
CA GLU A 13 -6.80 1.86 4.61
C GLU A 13 -7.64 2.67 3.62
N LEU A 14 -7.92 3.94 3.94
CA LEU A 14 -8.66 4.83 3.06
C LEU A 14 -7.91 5.08 1.73
N ALA A 15 -6.59 5.29 1.79
CA ALA A 15 -5.77 5.54 0.61
C ALA A 15 -5.69 4.31 -0.31
N ILE A 16 -5.51 3.10 0.23
CA ILE A 16 -5.47 1.86 -0.55
C ILE A 16 -6.85 1.57 -1.17
N ALA A 17 -7.93 1.80 -0.44
CA ALA A 17 -9.28 1.64 -0.98
C ALA A 17 -9.57 2.63 -2.12
N ASP A 18 -9.10 3.87 -2.01
CA ASP A 18 -9.23 4.85 -3.07
C ASP A 18 -8.36 4.53 -4.29
N MET A 19 -7.10 4.15 -4.06
CA MET A 19 -6.19 3.71 -5.11
C MET A 19 -6.79 2.55 -5.91
N LYS A 20 -7.39 1.56 -5.24
CA LYS A 20 -8.09 0.47 -5.93
C LYS A 20 -9.17 0.97 -6.89
N ARG A 21 -10.03 1.90 -6.45
CA ARG A 21 -11.07 2.49 -7.32
C ARG A 21 -10.47 3.21 -8.53
N GLN A 22 -9.35 3.88 -8.35
CA GLN A 22 -8.67 4.57 -9.44
C GLN A 22 -8.07 3.58 -10.44
N LEU A 23 -7.44 2.49 -9.96
CA LEU A 23 -6.90 1.44 -10.82
C LEU A 23 -8.01 0.74 -11.61
N ASP A 24 -9.13 0.39 -10.96
CA ASP A 24 -10.30 -0.20 -11.64
C ASP A 24 -10.82 0.71 -12.77
N HIS A 25 -10.84 2.02 -12.55
CA HIS A 25 -11.24 3.00 -13.57
C HIS A 25 -10.22 3.08 -14.72
N ILE A 26 -8.92 3.07 -14.41
CA ILE A 26 -7.87 3.07 -15.44
C ILE A 26 -7.96 1.80 -16.28
N GLU A 27 -8.18 0.63 -15.67
CA GLU A 27 -8.28 -0.62 -16.41
C GLU A 27 -9.47 -0.67 -17.38
N ASP A 28 -10.58 -0.05 -16.98
CA ASP A 28 -11.79 0.08 -17.82
C ASP A 28 -11.58 1.03 -19.01
N GLN A 29 -10.79 2.10 -18.84
CA GLN A 29 -10.64 3.16 -19.85
C GLN A 29 -9.40 3.03 -20.74
N GLU A 30 -8.26 2.64 -20.16
CA GLU A 30 -6.94 2.63 -20.79
C GLU A 30 -6.39 1.21 -21.01
N GLY A 31 -7.05 0.21 -20.41
CA GLY A 31 -6.65 -1.18 -20.47
C GLY A 31 -5.86 -1.64 -19.24
N ARG A 32 -5.57 -2.95 -19.21
CA ARG A 32 -5.09 -3.63 -18.01
C ARG A 32 -3.73 -3.10 -17.52
N LEU A 33 -3.65 -2.85 -16.21
CA LEU A 33 -2.39 -2.58 -15.53
C LEU A 33 -1.60 -3.88 -15.35
N LEU A 34 -0.33 -3.85 -15.73
CA LEU A 34 0.51 -5.05 -15.69
C LEU A 34 1.06 -5.30 -14.29
N ASP A 35 1.66 -4.28 -13.67
CA ASP A 35 2.36 -4.44 -12.41
C ASP A 35 2.14 -3.25 -11.47
N LEU A 36 1.94 -3.53 -10.18
CA LEU A 36 1.92 -2.55 -9.10
C LEU A 36 3.02 -2.87 -8.09
N TRP A 37 3.88 -1.89 -7.82
CA TRP A 37 5.06 -2.06 -6.98
C TRP A 37 4.99 -1.12 -5.79
N SER A 38 5.48 -1.58 -4.63
CA SER A 38 5.60 -0.75 -3.44
C SER A 38 6.81 -1.13 -2.60
N CYS A 39 7.21 -0.26 -1.68
CA CYS A 39 8.15 -0.62 -0.63
C CYS A 39 7.40 -1.15 0.60
N ARG A 40 8.13 -1.44 1.68
CA ARG A 40 7.51 -1.62 3.01
C ARG A 40 7.09 -0.26 3.57
N PHE A 41 6.04 0.33 2.98
CA PHE A 41 5.54 1.64 3.40
C PHE A 41 5.16 1.61 4.88
N ASN A 42 5.24 2.77 5.52
CA ASN A 42 5.06 2.99 6.96
C ASN A 42 6.11 2.31 7.88
N SER A 43 6.90 1.36 7.41
CA SER A 43 7.92 0.68 8.24
C SER A 43 9.25 1.42 8.39
N GLY A 44 9.41 2.55 7.69
CA GLY A 44 10.53 3.47 7.90
C GLY A 44 10.23 4.50 8.98
N LEU A 45 10.15 5.77 8.59
CA LEU A 45 9.96 6.91 9.50
C LEU A 45 8.70 6.82 10.37
N PHE A 46 7.62 6.21 9.88
CA PHE A 46 6.38 6.05 10.63
C PHE A 46 6.46 4.96 11.71
N GLY A 47 7.49 4.10 11.70
CA GLY A 47 7.72 3.09 12.73
C GLY A 47 6.65 2.01 12.81
N VAL A 48 5.84 1.82 11.77
CA VAL A 48 4.76 0.82 11.75
C VAL A 48 5.34 -0.53 11.37
N GLU A 49 5.09 -1.54 12.21
CA GLU A 49 5.46 -2.93 11.92
C GLU A 49 4.93 -3.34 10.54
N TRP A 50 5.83 -3.85 9.67
CA TRP A 50 5.48 -4.15 8.28
C TRP A 50 4.26 -5.07 8.16
N ALA A 51 4.12 -6.03 9.08
CA ALA A 51 2.98 -6.93 9.12
C ALA A 51 1.61 -6.20 9.13
N ARG A 52 1.52 -5.02 9.76
CA ARG A 52 0.28 -4.23 9.82
C ARG A 52 -0.06 -3.59 8.48
N SER A 53 0.93 -2.99 7.83
CA SER A 53 0.76 -2.38 6.50
C SER A 53 0.52 -3.44 5.42
N ARG A 54 1.17 -4.60 5.55
CA ARG A 54 0.95 -5.77 4.69
C ARG A 54 -0.48 -6.30 4.80
N GLU A 55 -1.03 -6.39 6.01
CA GLU A 55 -2.41 -6.85 6.23
C GLU A 55 -3.43 -5.99 5.47
N ILE A 56 -3.21 -4.66 5.39
CA ILE A 56 -4.06 -3.75 4.61
C ILE A 56 -3.98 -4.08 3.11
N LEU A 57 -2.78 -4.30 2.57
CA LEU A 57 -2.61 -4.71 1.16
C LEU A 57 -3.31 -6.04 0.87
N GLU A 58 -3.12 -7.05 1.72
CA GLU A 58 -3.74 -8.37 1.54
C GLU A 58 -5.28 -8.27 1.56
N LYS A 59 -5.85 -7.45 2.45
CA LYS A 59 -7.30 -7.18 2.49
C LYS A 59 -7.82 -6.42 1.27
N SER A 60 -6.98 -5.60 0.64
CA SER A 60 -7.39 -4.83 -0.55
C SER A 60 -7.63 -5.71 -1.79
N GLY A 61 -6.96 -6.86 -1.85
CA GLY A 61 -6.97 -7.75 -3.01
C GLY A 61 -6.18 -7.22 -4.22
N LEU A 62 -5.41 -6.15 -4.04
CA LEU A 62 -4.46 -5.67 -5.05
C LEU A 62 -3.26 -6.62 -5.14
N ASP A 63 -2.84 -6.95 -6.35
CA ASP A 63 -1.60 -7.67 -6.59
C ASP A 63 -0.43 -6.68 -6.57
N VAL A 64 0.35 -6.68 -5.48
CA VAL A 64 1.44 -5.72 -5.26
C VAL A 64 2.75 -6.45 -5.03
N THR A 65 3.75 -6.15 -5.86
CA THR A 65 5.13 -6.57 -5.62
C THR A 65 5.79 -5.63 -4.62
N VAL A 66 6.10 -6.15 -3.42
CA VAL A 66 6.79 -5.38 -2.39
C VAL A 66 8.30 -5.56 -2.49
N VAL A 67 9.01 -4.48 -2.80
CA VAL A 67 10.47 -4.44 -2.86
C VAL A 67 11.07 -4.11 -1.50
N THR A 68 12.22 -4.71 -1.23
CA THR A 68 13.07 -4.40 -0.08
C THR A 68 14.47 -4.08 -0.57
N PRO A 69 15.24 -3.24 0.13
CA PRO A 69 16.68 -3.18 -0.09
C PRO A 69 17.25 -4.59 -0.02
N ALA A 70 18.26 -4.87 -0.86
CA ALA A 70 19.08 -6.05 -0.63
C ALA A 70 19.75 -5.88 0.74
N ASP A 71 19.77 -6.94 1.55
CA ASP A 71 20.59 -6.92 2.76
C ASP A 71 22.04 -6.63 2.34
N ASP A 72 22.66 -5.60 2.93
CA ASP A 72 24.08 -5.27 2.71
C ASP A 72 25.01 -6.40 3.23
#